data_AF-A0A925LPN5-F1
#
_entry.id   AF-A0A925LPN5-F1
#
_cell.length_a   1.000
_cell.length_b   1.000
_cell.length_c   1.000
_cell.angle_alpha   90.00
_cell.angle_beta   90.00
_cell.angle_gamma   90.00
#
_symmetry.space_group_name_H-M   'P 1'
#
loop_
_entity.id
_entity.type
_entity.pdbx_description
1 polymer ?
#
loop_
_entity_poly.entity_id
_entity_poly.type
_entity_poly.pdbx_seq_one_letter_code
_entity_poly.pdbx_strand_id
1 'polypeptide(L)'
;MKYFAEDFTKPIIQQRGFRKVLEIGASFGNNTKMLLSNDKVELTIIDPCLDLDLAAEFGDRVKLEKGLSLEVLPKLTEPFDCVFVDGDHNWYTVINELTLIE
;
A
#
# COMPACT_ATOMS: atom_id res chain seq x y z
N MET A 1 -9.50 -12.49 -0.66
CA MET A 1 -8.53 -12.30 0.45
C MET A 1 -9.12 -11.80 1.77
N LYS A 2 -10.43 -11.55 1.91
CA LYS A 2 -11.02 -10.94 3.12
C LYS A 2 -10.54 -11.53 4.45
N TYR A 3 -10.58 -12.85 4.61
CA TYR A 3 -10.15 -13.52 5.85
C TYR A 3 -8.63 -13.44 6.07
N PHE A 4 -7.82 -13.55 5.01
CA PHE A 4 -6.38 -13.42 5.15
C PHE A 4 -5.98 -12.00 5.62
N ALA A 5 -6.59 -10.99 5.01
CA ALA A 5 -6.38 -9.59 5.36
C ALA A 5 -6.77 -9.31 6.83
N GLU A 6 -8.01 -9.65 7.22
CA GLU A 6 -8.51 -9.39 8.57
C GLU A 6 -7.86 -10.26 9.65
N ASP A 7 -7.62 -11.54 9.38
CA ASP A 7 -7.19 -12.51 10.41
C ASP A 7 -5.67 -12.62 10.53
N PHE A 8 -4.90 -12.24 9.50
CA PHE A 8 -3.44 -12.32 9.52
C PHE A 8 -2.79 -10.96 9.33
N THR A 9 -3.07 -10.26 8.23
CA THR A 9 -2.37 -9.02 7.91
C THR A 9 -2.63 -7.95 8.97
N LYS A 10 -3.89 -7.66 9.28
CA LYS A 10 -4.26 -6.62 10.24
C LYS A 10 -3.67 -6.85 11.65
N PRO A 11 -3.73 -8.05 12.24
CA PRO A 11 -3.05 -8.33 13.52
C PRO A 11 -1.54 -8.10 13.46
N ILE A 12 -0.88 -8.47 12.35
CA ILE A 12 0.57 -8.24 12.18
C ILE A 12 0.87 -6.74 12.13
N ILE A 13 0.11 -5.96 11.36
CA ILE A 13 0.26 -4.49 11.29
C ILE A 13 0.14 -3.87 12.68
N GLN A 14 -0.87 -4.28 13.44
CA GLN A 14 -1.13 -3.76 14.78
C GLN A 14 -0.04 -4.16 15.79
N GLN A 15 0.37 -5.44 15.81
CA GLN A 15 1.38 -5.94 16.75
C GLN A 15 2.78 -5.38 16.47
N ARG A 16 3.15 -5.26 15.19
CA ARG A 16 4.45 -4.70 14.80
C ARG A 16 4.49 -3.18 14.94
N GLY A 17 3.33 -2.54 15.03
CA GLY A 17 3.22 -1.11 15.21
C GLY A 17 3.69 -0.33 13.98
N PHE A 18 3.46 -0.87 12.78
CA PHE A 18 3.74 -0.16 11.53
C PHE A 18 2.88 1.10 11.43
N ARG A 19 3.46 2.16 10.86
CA ARG A 19 2.86 3.50 10.81
C ARG A 19 2.95 4.10 9.43
N LYS A 20 4.11 4.03 8.78
CA LYS A 20 4.31 4.57 7.43
C LYS A 20 4.34 3.43 6.43
N VAL A 21 3.17 3.13 5.88
CA VAL A 21 2.96 1.97 5.03
C VAL A 21 2.90 2.40 3.57
N LEU A 22 3.60 1.69 2.70
CA LEU A 22 3.45 1.79 1.25
C LEU A 22 2.54 0.66 0.76
N GLU A 23 1.47 0.98 0.04
CA GLU A 23 0.61 0.00 -0.64
C GLU A 23 0.88 0.08 -2.15
N ILE A 24 1.17 -1.06 -2.77
CA ILE A 24 1.30 -1.19 -4.23
C ILE A 24 0.12 -2.02 -4.72
N GLY A 25 -0.77 -1.40 -5.49
CA GLY A 25 -2.03 -2.00 -5.91
C GLY A 25 -3.12 -1.88 -4.86
N ALA A 26 -4.05 -0.95 -5.08
CA ALA A 26 -5.21 -0.72 -4.21
C ALA A 26 -6.52 -1.12 -4.89
N SER A 27 -6.66 -0.98 -6.22
CA SER A 27 -7.89 -1.26 -6.99
C SER A 27 -9.13 -0.64 -6.30
N PHE A 28 -10.03 -1.46 -5.76
CA PHE A 28 -11.23 -1.07 -5.02
C PHE A 28 -11.00 -0.62 -3.56
N GLY A 29 -9.74 -0.55 -3.10
CA GLY A 29 -9.36 -0.03 -1.78
C GLY A 29 -9.69 -0.93 -0.60
N ASN A 30 -9.96 -2.22 -0.83
CA ASN A 30 -10.31 -3.15 0.26
C ASN A 30 -9.18 -3.30 1.28
N ASN A 31 -7.94 -3.47 0.79
CA ASN A 31 -6.75 -3.57 1.63
C ASN A 31 -6.44 -2.21 2.28
N THR A 32 -6.52 -1.12 1.51
CA THR A 32 -6.42 0.25 2.03
C THR A 32 -7.30 0.49 3.26
N LYS A 33 -8.59 0.15 3.18
CA LYS A 33 -9.55 0.32 4.30
C LYS A 33 -9.17 -0.52 5.52
N MET A 34 -8.71 -1.75 5.29
CA MET A 34 -8.21 -2.62 6.37
C MET A 34 -6.95 -2.05 7.01
N LEU A 35 -5.98 -1.56 6.23
CA LEU A 35 -4.75 -0.94 6.72
C LEU A 35 -5.05 0.32 7.55
N LEU A 36 -5.93 1.19 7.03
CA LEU A 36 -6.33 2.43 7.71
C LEU A 36 -7.24 2.24 8.91
N SER A 37 -7.80 1.03 9.12
CA SER A 37 -8.52 0.68 10.35
C SER A 37 -7.64 0.78 11.61
N ASN A 38 -6.31 0.84 11.44
CA ASN A 38 -5.40 1.29 12.46
C ASN A 38 -5.14 2.79 12.31
N ASP A 39 -5.66 3.61 13.22
CA ASP A 39 -5.57 5.08 13.17
C ASP A 39 -4.15 5.66 13.20
N LYS A 40 -3.15 4.83 13.52
CA LYS A 40 -1.73 5.24 13.52
C LYS A 40 -1.06 5.06 12.16
N VAL A 41 -1.74 4.44 11.20
CA VAL A 41 -1.23 4.19 9.86
C VAL A 41 -1.51 5.39 8.94
N GLU A 42 -0.45 5.85 8.29
CA GLU A 42 -0.40 6.74 7.13
C GLU A 42 -0.01 5.89 5.92
N LEU A 43 -0.72 6.06 4.80
CA LEU A 43 -0.50 5.30 3.58
C LEU A 43 0.01 6.18 2.45
N THR A 44 1.07 5.72 1.78
CA THR A 44 1.33 6.09 0.39
C THR A 44 0.85 4.94 -0.49
N ILE A 45 0.09 5.23 -1.53
CA ILE A 45 -0.50 4.22 -2.42
C ILE A 45 0.02 4.44 -3.83
N ILE A 46 0.57 3.39 -4.44
CA ILE A 46 0.91 3.37 -5.85
C ILE A 46 -0.10 2.52 -6.61
N ASP A 47 -0.84 3.12 -7.53
CA ASP A 47 -1.77 2.40 -8.39
C ASP A 47 -2.06 3.18 -9.68
N PRO A 48 -1.86 2.60 -10.88
CA PRO A 48 -2.15 3.28 -12.14
C PRO A 48 -3.66 3.47 -12.40
N CYS A 49 -4.51 2.65 -11.79
CA CYS A 49 -5.94 2.54 -12.05
C CYS A 49 -6.75 2.45 -10.75
N LEU A 50 -6.75 3.53 -9.97
CA LEU A 50 -7.65 3.65 -8.82
C LEU A 50 -9.10 3.78 -9.25
N ASP A 51 -9.96 2.92 -8.70
CA ASP A 51 -11.41 2.90 -8.96
C ASP A 51 -12.21 3.84 -8.04
N LEU A 52 -11.53 4.52 -7.09
CA LEU A 52 -12.15 5.37 -6.08
C LEU A 52 -11.22 6.50 -5.61
N ASP A 53 -11.83 7.56 -5.09
CA ASP A 53 -11.13 8.71 -4.50
C ASP A 53 -10.82 8.47 -3.02
N LEU A 54 -9.77 7.70 -2.77
CA LEU A 54 -9.29 7.38 -1.41
C LEU A 54 -8.77 8.62 -0.66
N ALA A 55 -8.27 9.63 -1.38
CA ALA A 55 -7.83 10.88 -0.76
C ALA A 55 -9.02 11.67 -0.22
N ALA A 56 -10.15 11.69 -0.93
CA ALA A 56 -11.39 12.28 -0.42
C ALA A 56 -11.95 11.53 0.79
N GLU A 57 -11.79 10.20 0.85
CA GLU A 57 -12.30 9.38 1.97
C GLU A 57 -11.44 9.52 3.25
N PHE A 58 -10.12 9.61 3.12
CA PHE A 58 -9.19 9.50 4.26
C PHE A 58 -8.31 10.73 4.51
N GLY A 59 -8.41 11.75 3.66
CA GLY A 59 -7.70 13.02 3.80
C GLY A 59 -6.19 12.84 3.89
N ASP A 60 -5.57 13.57 4.83
CA ASP A 60 -4.11 13.66 4.98
C ASP A 60 -3.43 12.32 5.36
N ARG A 61 -4.19 11.28 5.70
CA ARG A 61 -3.65 9.94 5.98
C ARG A 61 -3.31 9.15 4.72
N VAL A 62 -3.74 9.60 3.54
CA VAL A 62 -3.52 8.91 2.27
C VAL A 62 -2.85 9.85 1.28
N LYS A 63 -1.69 9.42 0.78
CA LYS A 63 -1.00 10.02 -0.36
C LYS A 63 -1.15 9.09 -1.56
N LEU A 64 -1.69 9.60 -2.67
CA LEU A 64 -1.89 8.83 -3.89
C LEU A 64 -0.82 9.15 -4.93
N GLU A 65 -0.13 8.12 -5.40
CA GLU A 65 0.86 8.16 -6.47
C GLU A 65 0.32 7.39 -7.67
N LYS A 66 -0.37 8.09 -8.57
CA LYS A 66 -0.97 7.45 -9.75
C LYS A 66 0.08 7.12 -10.80
N GLY A 67 0.41 5.85 -10.96
CA GLY A 67 1.38 5.39 -11.95
C GLY A 67 1.77 3.93 -11.78
N LEU A 68 2.62 3.44 -12.68
CA LEU A 68 3.20 2.10 -12.57
C LEU A 68 4.23 2.08 -11.43
N SER A 69 4.20 1.03 -10.61
CA SER A 69 5.10 0.85 -9.47
C SER A 69 6.58 1.02 -9.82
N LEU A 70 7.02 0.39 -10.92
CA LEU A 70 8.42 0.48 -11.39
C LEU A 70 8.85 1.90 -11.80
N GLU A 71 7.91 2.78 -12.13
CA GLU A 71 8.19 4.17 -12.48
C GLU A 71 8.09 5.11 -11.28
N VAL A 72 7.28 4.76 -10.29
CA VAL A 72 6.99 5.58 -9.11
C VAL A 72 7.97 5.31 -7.98
N LEU A 73 8.26 4.03 -7.68
CA LEU A 73 9.16 3.61 -6.60
C LEU A 73 10.50 4.38 -6.58
N PRO A 74 11.22 4.56 -7.71
CA PRO A 74 12.50 5.27 -7.72
C PRO A 74 12.41 6.77 -7.38
N LYS A 75 11.20 7.34 -7.36
CA LYS A 75 10.95 8.76 -7.10
C LYS A 75 10.52 9.02 -5.65
N LEU A 76 10.12 7.96 -4.92
CA LEU A 76 9.75 8.09 -3.51
C LEU A 76 11.01 8.37 -2.69
N THR A 77 10.91 9.32 -1.77
CA THR A 77 12.05 9.76 -0.94
C THR A 77 11.81 9.55 0.54
N GLU A 78 10.56 9.36 0.92
CA GLU A 78 10.16 9.05 2.28
C GLU A 78 10.46 7.57 2.63
N PRO A 79 10.90 7.29 3.87
CA PRO A 79 11.06 5.92 4.34
C PRO A 79 9.71 5.31 4.72
N PHE A 80 9.57 4.02 4.44
CA PHE A 80 8.42 3.20 4.84
C PHE A 80 8.85 2.13 5.83
N ASP A 81 8.01 1.85 6.83
CA ASP A 81 8.25 0.79 7.82
C ASP A 81 7.57 -0.54 7.44
N CYS A 82 6.70 -0.51 6.43
CA CYS A 82 6.07 -1.68 5.84
C CYS A 82 5.72 -1.39 4.37
N VAL A 83 5.94 -2.38 3.50
CA VAL A 83 5.46 -2.33 2.11
C VAL A 83 4.50 -3.50 1.89
N PHE A 84 3.29 -3.18 1.44
CA PHE A 84 2.21 -4.11 1.11
C PHE A 84 2.10 -4.22 -0.41
N VAL A 85 2.62 -5.31 -0.97
CA VAL A 85 2.67 -5.53 -2.43
C VAL A 85 1.52 -6.45 -2.86
N ASP A 86 0.54 -5.90 -3.56
CA ASP A 86 -0.63 -6.61 -4.12
C ASP A 86 -1.11 -5.98 -5.45
N GLY A 87 -0.14 -5.58 -6.29
CA GLY A 87 -0.37 -5.00 -7.60
C GLY A 87 -0.47 -6.03 -8.71
N ASP A 88 0.44 -5.95 -9.67
CA ASP A 88 0.55 -6.96 -10.73
C ASP A 88 1.17 -8.25 -10.16
N HIS A 89 0.60 -9.40 -10.52
CA HIS A 89 1.07 -10.71 -10.07
C HIS A 89 2.10 -11.33 -11.03
N ASN A 90 2.58 -10.56 -12.02
CA ASN A 90 3.63 -11.00 -12.91
C ASN A 90 5.01 -11.03 -12.21
N TRP A 91 5.80 -12.07 -12.50
CA TRP A 91 7.11 -12.28 -11.90
C TRP A 91 8.10 -11.12 -12.13
N TYR A 92 8.13 -10.57 -13.35
CA TYR A 92 9.01 -9.45 -13.71
C TYR A 92 8.69 -8.19 -12.89
N THR A 93 7.41 -7.85 -12.70
CA THR A 93 7.02 -6.69 -11.91
C THR A 93 7.42 -6.88 -10.46
N VAL A 94 7.01 -8.00 -9.84
CA VAL A 94 7.27 -8.25 -8.41
C VAL A 94 8.77 -8.28 -8.09
N ILE A 95 9.60 -8.94 -8.91
CA ILE A 95 11.04 -9.02 -8.62
C ILE A 95 11.73 -7.65 -8.73
N ASN A 96 11.31 -6.82 -9.69
CA ASN A 96 11.86 -5.48 -9.84
C ASN A 96 11.33 -4.53 -8.75
N GLU A 97 10.08 -4.66 -8.32
CA GLU A 97 9.55 -3.91 -7.17
C GLU A 97 10.36 -4.21 -5.90
N LEU A 98 10.58 -5.49 -5.58
CA LEU A 98 11.36 -5.88 -4.41
C LEU A 98 12.82 -5.38 -4.47
N THR A 99 13.42 -5.39 -5.65
CA THR A 99 14.79 -4.87 -5.87
C THR A 99 14.86 -3.35 -5.66
N LEU A 100 13.79 -2.62 -5.96
CA LEU A 100 13.71 -1.17 -5.76
C LEU A 100 13.36 -0.78 -4.31
N ILE A 101 12.79 -1.70 -3.53
CA ILE A 101 12.40 -1.50 -2.13
C ILE A 101 13.57 -1.78 -1.17
N GLU A 102 14.50 -2.68 -1.53
CA GLU A 102 15.72 -3.02 -0.77
C GLU A 102 16.70 -1.83 -0.65
#